data_AF-A0A956AMT9-F1
#
_entry.id   AF-A0A956AMT9-F1
#
_cell.length_a   1.000
_cell.length_b   1.000
_cell.length_c   1.000
_cell.angle_alpha   90.00
_cell.angle_beta   90.00
_cell.angle_gamma   90.00
#
_symmetry.space_group_name_H-M   'P 1'
#
loop_
_entity.id
_entity.type
_entity.pdbx_description
1 polymer ?
#
loop_
_entity_poly.entity_id
_entity_poly.type
_entity_poly.pdbx_seq_one_letter_code
_entity_poly.pdbx_strand_id
1 'polypeptide(L)'
;MTEAPLERELRAALVLLGAGLLLLPWVPDVGLGPYGAVNPQVIARVALAVLGISVGGHLAERMLGARYGLLVSGFVAGFISSSATIAAMGLRAKADPRGRNRAVAGGLASSIATVVFFAALVGSVDARLLAALALPLGLAAGAAVGGTFLFARADADAASDAPPSDPAPRSRAPIWVPALLIGGASTLLSVIGAALGAGLGSESVVVVSAVAGLVDAHATSASVAGLHRAEQVGRDTALLSVVVALSSNTITKVVMASFSRDLGYTLRLSAGVVAIAVAAWLGLLLQAL
;
A
#
# COMPACT_ATOMS: atom_id res chain seq x y z
N MET A 1 -16.61 -36.32 -8.80
CA MET A 1 -15.81 -35.63 -7.77
C MET A 1 -16.03 -34.13 -7.95
N THR A 2 -16.94 -33.54 -7.16
CA THR A 2 -17.18 -32.09 -7.18
C THR A 2 -16.06 -31.39 -6.45
N GLU A 3 -15.20 -30.66 -7.17
CA GLU A 3 -14.20 -29.76 -6.57
C GLU A 3 -14.86 -28.84 -5.54
N ALA A 4 -14.17 -28.62 -4.41
CA ALA A 4 -14.66 -27.73 -3.38
C ALA A 4 -14.84 -26.31 -3.97
N PRO A 5 -15.89 -25.57 -3.60
CA PRO A 5 -16.16 -24.24 -4.18
C PRO A 5 -14.99 -23.25 -4.05
N LEU A 6 -14.16 -23.39 -3.02
CA LEU A 6 -12.94 -22.61 -2.81
C LEU A 6 -11.85 -22.90 -3.86
N GLU A 7 -11.69 -24.18 -4.25
CA GLU A 7 -10.71 -24.57 -5.26
C GLU A 7 -11.10 -24.02 -6.63
N ARG A 8 -12.39 -23.98 -6.92
CA ARG A 8 -12.93 -23.35 -8.14
C ARG A 8 -12.72 -21.84 -8.16
N GLU A 9 -12.95 -21.14 -7.06
CA GLU A 9 -12.69 -19.70 -6.96
C GLU A 9 -11.19 -19.37 -7.10
N LEU A 10 -10.32 -20.14 -6.42
CA LEU A 10 -8.87 -19.98 -6.51
C LEU A 10 -8.36 -20.27 -7.92
N ARG A 11 -8.86 -21.33 -8.56
CA ARG A 11 -8.54 -21.68 -9.95
C ARG A 11 -9.00 -20.60 -10.91
N ALA A 12 -10.21 -20.06 -10.75
CA ALA A 12 -10.71 -18.95 -11.56
C ALA A 12 -9.86 -17.69 -11.37
N ALA A 13 -9.46 -17.37 -10.13
CA ALA A 13 -8.58 -16.24 -9.83
C ALA A 13 -7.18 -16.42 -10.45
N LEU A 14 -6.61 -17.63 -10.38
CA LEU A 14 -5.32 -17.98 -11.00
C LEU A 14 -5.37 -17.89 -12.53
N VAL A 15 -6.43 -18.41 -13.15
CA VAL A 15 -6.64 -18.33 -14.60
C VAL A 15 -6.79 -16.88 -15.03
N LEU A 16 -7.57 -16.08 -14.30
CA LEU A 16 -7.74 -14.66 -14.59
C LEU A 16 -6.43 -13.87 -14.39
N LEU A 17 -5.68 -14.17 -13.33
CA LEU A 17 -4.37 -13.57 -13.08
C LEU A 17 -3.40 -13.90 -14.22
N GLY A 18 -3.30 -15.17 -14.61
CA GLY A 18 -2.44 -15.61 -15.72
C GLY A 18 -2.84 -14.99 -17.06
N ALA A 19 -4.13 -15.00 -17.39
CA ALA A 19 -4.66 -14.36 -18.60
C ALA A 19 -4.40 -12.84 -18.60
N GLY A 20 -4.63 -12.18 -17.47
CA GLY A 20 -4.40 -10.75 -17.32
C GLY A 20 -2.94 -10.36 -17.42
N LEU A 21 -2.01 -11.13 -16.83
CA LEU A 21 -0.56 -10.92 -17.00
C LEU A 21 -0.12 -11.08 -18.45
N LEU A 22 -0.69 -12.06 -19.17
CA LEU A 22 -0.39 -12.28 -20.58
C LEU A 22 -0.92 -11.15 -21.48
N LEU A 23 -2.09 -10.61 -21.15
CA LEU A 23 -2.73 -9.51 -21.87
C LEU A 23 -2.17 -8.14 -21.49
N LEU A 24 -1.56 -7.99 -20.31
CA LEU A 24 -1.04 -6.72 -19.80
C LEU A 24 -0.11 -5.95 -20.77
N PRO A 25 0.85 -6.58 -21.48
CA PRO A 25 1.67 -5.86 -22.47
C PRO A 25 0.87 -5.33 -23.67
N TRP A 26 -0.32 -5.87 -23.92
CA TRP A 26 -1.22 -5.41 -24.98
C TRP A 26 -2.18 -4.30 -24.51
N VAL A 27 -2.24 -4.03 -23.21
CA VAL A 27 -3.04 -2.93 -22.67
C VAL A 27 -2.30 -1.61 -22.96
N PRO A 28 -2.98 -0.61 -23.56
CA PRO A 28 -2.35 0.66 -23.92
C PRO A 28 -1.76 1.38 -22.70
N ASP A 29 -0.46 1.70 -22.78
CA ASP A 29 0.24 2.56 -21.80
C ASP A 29 0.10 4.04 -22.18
N VAL A 30 -1.15 4.51 -22.26
CA VAL A 30 -1.46 5.90 -22.60
C VAL A 30 -2.34 6.52 -21.52
N GLY A 31 -1.97 7.73 -21.12
CA GLY A 31 -2.81 8.55 -20.25
C GLY A 31 -4.04 9.04 -21.02
N LEU A 32 -5.22 8.58 -20.60
CA LEU A 32 -6.52 8.99 -21.12
C LEU A 32 -7.20 9.96 -20.13
N GLY A 33 -8.22 10.68 -20.62
CA GLY A 33 -9.05 11.56 -19.79
C GLY A 33 -8.35 12.86 -19.36
N PRO A 34 -8.97 13.65 -18.46
CA PRO A 34 -8.43 14.94 -18.03
C PRO A 34 -7.05 14.76 -17.38
N TYR A 35 -6.10 15.61 -17.78
CA TYR A 35 -4.70 15.60 -17.34
C TYR A 35 -3.91 14.31 -17.65
N GLY A 36 -4.43 13.42 -18.50
CA GLY A 36 -3.79 12.13 -18.82
C GLY A 36 -3.72 11.16 -17.64
N ALA A 37 -4.52 11.38 -16.59
CA ALA A 37 -4.41 10.65 -15.33
C ALA A 37 -5.07 9.26 -15.34
N VAL A 38 -5.89 8.93 -16.35
CA VAL A 38 -6.50 7.60 -16.48
C VAL A 38 -5.62 6.73 -17.37
N ASN A 39 -4.77 5.92 -16.78
CA ASN A 39 -3.95 4.97 -17.53
C ASN A 39 -4.54 3.54 -17.42
N PRO A 40 -5.04 2.95 -18.53
CA PRO A 40 -5.60 1.59 -18.56
C PRO A 40 -4.62 0.52 -18.08
N GLN A 41 -3.34 0.67 -18.43
CA GLN A 41 -2.30 -0.26 -18.02
C GLN A 41 -2.03 -0.19 -16.51
N VAL A 42 -2.06 1.00 -15.91
CA VAL A 42 -1.96 1.18 -14.46
C VAL A 42 -3.15 0.55 -13.74
N ILE A 43 -4.38 0.74 -14.24
CA ILE A 43 -5.59 0.10 -13.70
C ILE A 43 -5.44 -1.42 -13.72
N ALA A 44 -5.02 -1.96 -14.87
CA ALA A 44 -4.81 -3.39 -15.03
C ALA A 44 -3.73 -3.92 -14.07
N ARG A 45 -2.61 -3.22 -13.92
CA ARG A 45 -1.55 -3.56 -12.94
C ARG A 45 -2.08 -3.60 -11.51
N VAL A 46 -2.84 -2.58 -11.09
CA VAL A 46 -3.42 -2.54 -9.74
C VAL A 46 -4.43 -3.67 -9.53
N ALA A 47 -5.33 -3.90 -10.51
CA ALA A 47 -6.31 -4.99 -10.42
C ALA A 47 -5.63 -6.37 -10.36
N LEU A 48 -4.60 -6.61 -11.17
CA LEU A 48 -3.81 -7.84 -11.16
C LEU A 48 -2.99 -7.98 -9.87
N ALA A 49 -2.47 -6.88 -9.32
CA ALA A 49 -1.82 -6.90 -8.02
C ALA A 49 -2.81 -7.32 -6.94
N VAL A 50 -4.00 -6.71 -6.84
CA VAL A 50 -5.02 -7.10 -5.85
C VAL A 50 -5.39 -8.59 -5.98
N LEU A 51 -5.60 -9.07 -7.21
CA LEU A 51 -5.89 -10.49 -7.47
C LEU A 51 -4.72 -11.39 -7.04
N GLY A 52 -3.50 -11.05 -7.45
CA GLY A 52 -2.29 -11.79 -7.13
C GLY A 52 -2.01 -11.84 -5.63
N ILE A 53 -2.24 -10.74 -4.91
CA ILE A 53 -2.10 -10.65 -3.46
C ILE A 53 -3.18 -11.50 -2.77
N SER A 54 -4.41 -11.45 -3.28
CA SER A 54 -5.51 -12.26 -2.74
C SER A 54 -5.26 -13.76 -2.92
N VAL A 55 -4.74 -14.18 -4.06
CA VAL A 55 -4.36 -15.58 -4.34
C VAL A 55 -3.10 -15.98 -3.56
N GLY A 56 -2.05 -15.18 -3.66
CA GLY A 56 -0.76 -15.40 -3.02
C GLY A 56 -0.85 -15.44 -1.50
N GLY A 57 -1.68 -14.58 -0.90
CA GLY A 57 -1.96 -14.63 0.55
C GLY A 57 -2.61 -15.95 0.98
N HIS A 58 -3.47 -16.55 0.13
CA HIS A 58 -4.12 -17.82 0.45
C HIS A 58 -3.13 -18.99 0.35
N LEU A 59 -2.26 -18.95 -0.66
CA LEU A 59 -1.16 -19.90 -0.80
C LEU A 59 -0.16 -19.76 0.36
N ALA A 60 0.19 -18.53 0.74
CA ALA A 60 1.10 -18.25 1.85
C ALA A 60 0.53 -18.72 3.19
N GLU A 61 -0.77 -18.55 3.45
CA GLU A 61 -1.44 -19.11 4.63
C GLU A 61 -1.40 -20.64 4.65
N ARG A 62 -1.56 -21.30 3.49
CA ARG A 62 -1.43 -22.76 3.39
C ARG A 62 -0.01 -23.25 3.66
N MET A 63 1.01 -22.51 3.23
CA MET A 63 2.41 -22.93 3.36
C MET A 63 3.04 -22.54 4.71
N LEU A 64 2.73 -21.35 5.22
CA LEU A 64 3.37 -20.73 6.39
C LEU A 64 2.44 -20.64 7.61
N GLY A 65 1.22 -21.16 7.49
CA GLY A 65 0.17 -21.09 8.50
C GLY A 65 -0.54 -19.73 8.52
N ALA A 66 -1.72 -19.71 9.15
CA ALA A 66 -2.58 -18.52 9.24
C ALA A 66 -1.91 -17.31 9.91
N ARG A 67 -0.93 -17.56 10.78
CA ARG A 67 -0.21 -16.52 11.53
C ARG A 67 0.81 -15.75 10.68
N TYR A 68 1.65 -16.46 9.93
CA TYR A 68 2.76 -15.84 9.19
C TYR A 68 2.42 -15.60 7.72
N GLY A 69 1.45 -16.34 7.15
CA GLY A 69 1.06 -16.21 5.75
C GLY A 69 0.62 -14.80 5.36
N LEU A 70 -0.21 -14.16 6.19
CA LEU A 70 -0.67 -12.78 5.94
C LEU A 70 0.41 -11.73 6.12
N LEU A 71 1.34 -11.95 7.05
CA LEU A 71 2.47 -11.03 7.29
C LEU A 71 3.43 -11.03 6.11
N VAL A 72 3.86 -12.21 5.69
CA VAL A 72 4.82 -12.38 4.59
C VAL A 72 4.20 -11.93 3.28
N SER A 73 2.94 -12.35 3.00
CA SER A 73 2.24 -11.90 1.80
C SER A 73 2.05 -10.40 1.80
N GLY A 74 1.64 -9.78 2.92
CA GLY A 74 1.50 -8.33 3.02
C GLY A 74 2.81 -7.57 2.79
N PHE A 75 3.92 -8.05 3.35
CA PHE A 75 5.25 -7.45 3.13
C PHE A 75 5.69 -7.54 1.66
N VAL A 76 5.65 -8.75 1.07
CA VAL A 76 6.07 -8.97 -0.33
C VAL A 76 5.16 -8.21 -1.30
N ALA A 77 3.84 -8.28 -1.08
CA ALA A 77 2.85 -7.54 -1.84
C ALA A 77 3.02 -6.03 -1.75
N GLY A 78 3.52 -5.53 -0.60
CA GLY A 78 3.77 -4.12 -0.37
C GLY A 78 4.79 -3.50 -1.34
N PHE A 79 5.77 -4.29 -1.81
CA PHE A 79 6.72 -3.86 -2.85
C PHE A 79 6.07 -3.73 -4.24
N ILE A 80 4.97 -4.45 -4.48
CA ILE A 80 4.20 -4.32 -5.72
C ILE A 80 3.27 -3.12 -5.60
N SER A 81 2.43 -3.10 -4.56
CA SER A 81 1.56 -1.97 -4.24
C SER A 81 1.00 -2.10 -2.81
N SER A 82 1.51 -1.26 -1.89
CA SER A 82 1.00 -1.21 -0.50
C SER A 82 -0.47 -0.80 -0.43
N SER A 83 -0.92 0.12 -1.28
CA SER A 83 -2.33 0.57 -1.34
C SER A 83 -3.29 -0.55 -1.77
N ALA A 84 -2.92 -1.31 -2.81
CA ALA A 84 -3.66 -2.50 -3.22
C ALA A 84 -3.65 -3.59 -2.15
N THR A 85 -2.50 -3.78 -1.49
CA THR A 85 -2.35 -4.74 -0.38
C THR A 85 -3.28 -4.42 0.77
N ILE A 86 -3.36 -3.15 1.18
CA ILE A 86 -4.24 -2.69 2.25
C ILE A 86 -5.71 -2.94 1.90
N ALA A 87 -6.12 -2.62 0.67
CA ALA A 87 -7.48 -2.88 0.26
C ALA A 87 -7.81 -4.39 0.24
N ALA A 88 -6.89 -5.22 -0.27
CA ALA A 88 -7.03 -6.67 -0.27
C ALA A 88 -7.13 -7.25 1.16
N MET A 89 -6.29 -6.78 2.08
CA MET A 89 -6.33 -7.19 3.49
C MET A 89 -7.63 -6.76 4.16
N GLY A 90 -8.16 -5.59 3.83
CA GLY A 90 -9.46 -5.15 4.32
C GLY A 90 -10.61 -6.02 3.83
N LEU A 91 -10.61 -6.44 2.56
CA LEU A 91 -11.60 -7.39 2.04
C LEU A 91 -11.53 -8.73 2.77
N ARG A 92 -10.32 -9.21 3.11
CA ARG A 92 -10.13 -10.40 3.95
C ARG A 92 -10.68 -10.21 5.36
N ALA A 93 -10.37 -9.08 6.00
CA ALA A 93 -10.87 -8.77 7.35
C ALA A 93 -12.41 -8.71 7.42
N LYS A 94 -13.06 -8.26 6.35
CA LYS A 94 -14.52 -8.29 6.23
C LYS A 94 -15.06 -9.70 6.06
N ALA A 95 -14.39 -10.54 5.27
CA ALA A 95 -14.80 -11.92 5.05
C ALA A 95 -14.61 -12.79 6.31
N ASP A 96 -13.51 -12.60 7.02
CA ASP A 96 -13.22 -13.24 8.31
C ASP A 96 -12.89 -12.21 9.41
N PRO A 97 -13.92 -11.75 10.15
CA PRO A 97 -13.74 -10.80 11.25
C PRO A 97 -12.86 -11.31 12.40
N ARG A 98 -12.65 -12.64 12.51
CA ARG A 98 -11.79 -13.27 13.53
C ARG A 98 -10.31 -13.10 13.18
N GLY A 99 -9.95 -13.24 11.90
CA GLY A 99 -8.59 -13.00 11.39
C GLY A 99 -8.23 -11.52 11.13
N ARG A 100 -9.08 -10.58 11.56
CA ARG A 100 -8.91 -9.14 11.28
C ARG A 100 -7.60 -8.56 11.81
N ASN A 101 -7.12 -8.98 12.97
CA ASN A 101 -5.85 -8.47 13.50
C ASN A 101 -4.67 -8.95 12.66
N ARG A 102 -4.67 -10.20 12.18
CA ARG A 102 -3.68 -10.67 11.18
C ARG A 102 -3.76 -9.89 9.87
N ALA A 103 -4.96 -9.54 9.40
CA ALA A 103 -5.12 -8.71 8.20
C ALA A 103 -4.59 -7.28 8.40
N VAL A 104 -4.84 -6.67 9.57
CA VAL A 104 -4.24 -5.36 9.93
C VAL A 104 -2.71 -5.49 9.96
N ALA A 105 -2.18 -6.53 10.59
CA ALA A 105 -0.75 -6.76 10.65
C ALA A 105 -0.13 -6.96 9.25
N GLY A 106 -0.78 -7.72 8.36
CA GLY A 106 -0.36 -7.84 6.96
C GLY A 106 -0.41 -6.52 6.19
N GLY A 107 -1.44 -5.69 6.44
CA GLY A 107 -1.53 -4.34 5.88
C GLY A 107 -0.40 -3.43 6.37
N LEU A 108 -0.06 -3.46 7.65
CA LEU A 108 1.06 -2.70 8.22
C LEU A 108 2.42 -3.24 7.76
N ALA A 109 2.55 -4.56 7.56
CA ALA A 109 3.74 -5.17 6.97
C ALA A 109 4.02 -4.63 5.56
N SER A 110 2.98 -4.37 4.76
CA SER A 110 3.12 -3.71 3.46
C SER A 110 3.68 -2.28 3.56
N SER A 111 3.48 -1.61 4.70
CA SER A 111 4.03 -0.28 4.96
C SER A 111 5.50 -0.34 5.39
N ILE A 112 5.97 -1.46 5.94
CA ILE A 112 7.42 -1.71 6.11
C ILE A 112 8.08 -1.74 4.73
N ALA A 113 7.51 -2.50 3.78
CA ALA A 113 8.00 -2.54 2.41
C ALA A 113 8.01 -1.15 1.74
N THR A 114 6.98 -0.33 1.98
CA THR A 114 6.97 1.08 1.53
C THR A 114 8.20 1.83 2.05
N VAL A 115 8.46 1.81 3.36
CA VAL A 115 9.59 2.58 3.94
C VAL A 115 10.93 2.06 3.41
N VAL A 116 11.10 0.74 3.28
CA VAL A 116 12.31 0.14 2.70
C VAL A 116 12.49 0.57 1.24
N PHE A 117 11.43 0.49 0.43
CA PHE A 117 11.50 0.86 -0.98
C PHE A 117 11.79 2.36 -1.15
N PHE A 118 11.16 3.20 -0.32
CA PHE A 118 11.38 4.63 -0.28
C PHE A 118 12.83 4.98 0.06
N ALA A 119 13.40 4.34 1.10
CA ALA A 119 14.79 4.52 1.48
C ALA A 119 15.75 4.08 0.37
N ALA A 120 15.48 2.94 -0.28
CA ALA A 120 16.29 2.44 -1.40
C ALA A 120 16.24 3.40 -2.61
N LEU A 121 15.05 3.89 -2.96
CA LEU A 121 14.84 4.79 -4.09
C LEU A 121 15.57 6.12 -3.87
N VAL A 122 15.35 6.78 -2.73
CA VAL A 122 16.03 8.04 -2.39
C VAL A 122 17.54 7.80 -2.30
N GLY A 123 17.99 6.74 -1.64
CA GLY A 123 19.42 6.40 -1.51
C GLY A 123 20.11 6.12 -2.84
N SER A 124 19.41 5.55 -3.81
CA SER A 124 19.95 5.29 -5.15
C SER A 124 20.20 6.58 -5.95
N VAL A 125 19.44 7.65 -5.64
CA VAL A 125 19.58 8.95 -6.30
C VAL A 125 20.52 9.85 -5.50
N ASP A 126 20.27 10.02 -4.19
CA ASP A 126 21.01 10.89 -3.31
C ASP A 126 21.22 10.28 -1.91
N ALA A 127 22.39 9.69 -1.71
CA ALA A 127 22.81 9.11 -0.44
C ALA A 127 22.93 10.15 0.70
N ARG A 128 23.22 11.43 0.40
CA ARG A 128 23.32 12.49 1.41
C ARG A 128 21.93 12.84 1.94
N LEU A 129 20.95 12.93 1.05
CA LEU A 129 19.56 13.14 1.44
C LEU A 129 19.02 11.93 2.22
N LEU A 130 19.35 10.70 1.82
CA LEU A 130 18.98 9.50 2.59
C LEU A 130 19.57 9.53 4.00
N ALA A 131 20.84 9.89 4.15
CA ALA A 131 21.47 10.02 5.46
C ALA A 131 20.77 11.08 6.33
N ALA A 132 20.36 12.20 5.73
CA ALA A 132 19.55 13.21 6.40
C ALA A 132 18.14 12.70 6.76
N LEU A 133 17.55 11.80 5.96
CA LEU A 133 16.25 11.17 6.24
C LEU A 133 16.32 9.97 7.19
N ALA A 134 17.51 9.57 7.65
CA ALA A 134 17.70 8.35 8.42
C ALA A 134 16.86 8.32 9.70
N LEU A 135 16.76 9.44 10.43
CA LEU A 135 15.95 9.52 11.64
C LEU A 135 14.43 9.51 11.32
N PRO A 136 13.88 10.37 10.43
CA PRO A 136 12.49 10.28 9.99
C PRO A 136 12.08 8.88 9.51
N LEU A 137 12.84 8.28 8.60
CA LEU A 137 12.52 6.97 8.04
C LEU A 137 12.74 5.84 9.05
N GLY A 138 13.74 5.97 9.91
CA GLY A 138 13.99 5.01 10.99
C GLY A 138 12.85 4.95 12.00
N LEU A 139 12.34 6.11 12.44
CA LEU A 139 11.16 6.17 13.32
C LEU A 139 9.90 5.66 12.62
N ALA A 140 9.69 6.01 11.35
CA ALA A 140 8.59 5.48 10.54
C ALA A 140 8.65 3.95 10.40
N ALA A 141 9.84 3.39 10.12
CA ALA A 141 10.07 1.95 10.07
C ALA A 141 9.80 1.29 11.43
N GLY A 142 10.28 1.90 12.52
CA GLY A 142 10.03 1.44 13.89
C GLY A 142 8.55 1.38 14.22
N ALA A 143 7.79 2.43 13.87
CA ALA A 143 6.33 2.45 14.03
C ALA A 143 5.64 1.39 13.18
N ALA A 144 6.09 1.16 11.94
CA ALA A 144 5.52 0.14 11.06
C ALA A 144 5.76 -1.28 11.59
N VAL A 145 6.99 -1.58 12.02
CA VAL A 145 7.37 -2.86 12.62
C VAL A 145 6.64 -3.06 13.95
N GLY A 146 6.64 -2.04 14.81
CA GLY A 146 5.96 -2.07 16.11
C GLY A 146 4.46 -2.32 15.96
N GLY A 147 3.78 -1.57 15.09
CA GLY A 147 2.35 -1.77 14.80
C GLY A 147 2.06 -3.16 14.24
N THR A 148 2.86 -3.61 13.27
CA THR A 148 2.74 -4.97 12.70
C THR A 148 2.86 -6.04 13.80
N PHE A 149 3.87 -5.91 14.67
CA PHE A 149 4.12 -6.84 15.76
C PHE A 149 2.99 -6.85 16.80
N LEU A 150 2.50 -5.67 17.20
CA LEU A 150 1.40 -5.54 18.17
C LEU A 150 0.13 -6.26 17.68
N PHE A 151 -0.28 -6.03 16.44
CA PHE A 151 -1.47 -6.69 15.88
C PHE A 151 -1.24 -8.17 15.57
N ALA A 152 -0.02 -8.57 15.20
CA ALA A 152 0.33 -9.98 15.03
C ALA A 152 0.33 -10.76 16.36
N ARG A 153 0.60 -10.09 17.49
CA ARG A 153 0.57 -10.67 18.85
C ARG A 153 -0.84 -10.74 19.42
N ALA A 154 -1.64 -9.68 19.24
CA ALA A 154 -3.01 -9.61 19.75
C ALA A 154 -3.95 -10.72 19.23
N ASP A 155 -3.61 -11.37 18.11
CA ASP A 155 -4.37 -12.49 17.54
C ASP A 155 -3.79 -13.86 17.97
N ALA A 156 -2.57 -13.92 18.51
CA ALA A 156 -1.99 -15.14 19.05
C ALA A 156 -2.65 -15.53 20.37
N ASP A 157 -2.99 -14.54 21.20
CA ASP A 157 -3.66 -14.75 22.48
C ASP A 157 -5.12 -15.21 22.28
N ALA A 158 -5.77 -14.76 21.20
CA ALA A 158 -7.15 -15.14 20.83
C ALA A 158 -7.25 -16.49 20.09
N ALA A 159 -6.15 -16.99 19.51
CA ALA A 159 -6.12 -18.25 18.76
C ALA A 159 -5.93 -19.50 19.64
N SER A 160 -5.62 -19.32 20.92
CA SER A 160 -5.33 -20.38 21.89
C SER A 160 -6.50 -21.35 22.13
N ASP A 161 -7.74 -20.98 21.76
CA ASP A 161 -8.97 -21.71 22.12
C ASP A 161 -9.88 -22.12 20.92
N ALA A 162 -9.42 -22.02 19.66
CA ALA A 162 -10.30 -22.25 18.50
C ALA A 162 -9.87 -23.45 17.61
N PRO A 163 -10.80 -24.37 17.26
CA PRO A 163 -10.52 -25.41 16.27
C PRO A 163 -10.22 -24.81 14.88
N PRO A 164 -9.54 -25.54 13.99
CA PRO A 164 -9.22 -25.06 12.64
C PRO A 164 -10.48 -24.57 11.94
N SER A 165 -10.47 -23.28 11.59
CA SER A 165 -11.63 -22.59 11.04
C SER A 165 -11.96 -23.09 9.63
N ASP A 166 -13.18 -23.57 9.46
CA ASP A 166 -13.84 -23.73 8.17
C ASP A 166 -13.82 -22.39 7.42
N PRO A 167 -13.59 -22.36 6.09
CA PRO A 167 -13.42 -21.11 5.35
C PRO A 167 -14.65 -20.22 5.52
N ALA A 168 -14.39 -18.96 5.89
CA ALA A 168 -15.38 -17.97 6.29
C ALA A 168 -16.50 -17.76 5.24
N PRO A 169 -17.67 -17.21 5.63
CA PRO A 169 -18.82 -17.04 4.77
C PRO A 169 -18.48 -16.21 3.54
N ARG A 170 -18.59 -16.85 2.38
CA ARG A 170 -18.14 -16.36 1.08
C ARG A 170 -18.91 -15.10 0.67
N SER A 171 -18.18 -14.09 0.22
CA SER A 171 -18.76 -13.03 -0.59
C SER A 171 -19.25 -13.66 -1.90
N ARG A 172 -20.54 -13.51 -2.23
CA ARG A 172 -21.13 -13.98 -3.50
C ARG A 172 -20.60 -13.23 -4.73
N ALA A 173 -19.81 -12.17 -4.53
CA ALA A 173 -19.24 -11.39 -5.61
C ALA A 173 -17.96 -12.05 -6.13
N PRO A 174 -17.76 -12.13 -7.45
CA PRO A 174 -16.51 -12.60 -8.02
C PRO A 174 -15.32 -11.76 -7.54
N ILE A 175 -14.19 -12.40 -7.27
CA ILE A 175 -12.96 -11.76 -6.76
C ILE A 175 -12.41 -10.62 -7.65
N TRP A 176 -12.82 -10.57 -8.92
CA TRP A 176 -12.45 -9.51 -9.86
C TRP A 176 -13.22 -8.21 -9.66
N VAL A 177 -14.44 -8.23 -9.11
CA VAL A 177 -15.25 -7.02 -8.87
C VAL A 177 -14.56 -6.08 -7.87
N PRO A 178 -14.11 -6.55 -6.68
CA PRO A 178 -13.35 -5.70 -5.76
C PRO A 178 -12.02 -5.22 -6.35
N ALA A 179 -11.33 -6.03 -7.15
CA ALA A 179 -10.07 -5.66 -7.80
C ALA A 179 -10.26 -4.50 -8.78
N LEU A 180 -11.33 -4.52 -9.59
CA LEU A 180 -11.68 -3.41 -10.48
C LEU A 180 -12.07 -2.14 -9.71
N LEU A 181 -12.82 -2.26 -8.61
CA LEU A 181 -13.17 -1.12 -7.77
C LEU A 181 -11.93 -0.46 -7.15
N ILE A 182 -10.98 -1.26 -6.68
CA ILE A 182 -9.71 -0.78 -6.12
C ILE A 182 -8.83 -0.13 -7.20
N GLY A 183 -8.78 -0.72 -8.40
CA GLY A 183 -8.12 -0.12 -9.57
C GLY A 183 -8.73 1.24 -9.91
N GLY A 184 -10.07 1.32 -10.00
CA GLY A 184 -10.79 2.56 -10.25
C GLY A 184 -10.60 3.61 -9.16
N ALA A 185 -10.58 3.22 -7.89
CA ALA A 185 -10.30 4.12 -6.77
C ALA A 185 -8.88 4.71 -6.84
N SER A 186 -7.90 3.90 -7.22
CA SER A 186 -6.51 4.34 -7.40
C SER A 186 -6.39 5.34 -8.56
N THR A 187 -7.12 5.10 -9.65
CA THR A 187 -7.21 6.04 -10.78
C THR A 187 -7.91 7.34 -10.41
N LEU A 188 -9.02 7.27 -9.67
CA LEU A 188 -9.71 8.46 -9.20
C LEU A 188 -8.78 9.33 -8.35
N LEU A 189 -8.01 8.71 -7.44
CA LEU A 189 -7.03 9.43 -6.64
C LEU A 189 -5.92 10.06 -7.51
N SER A 190 -5.49 9.35 -8.56
CA SER A 190 -4.54 9.87 -9.53
C SER A 190 -5.09 11.08 -10.30
N VAL A 191 -6.36 11.03 -10.71
CA VAL A 191 -7.06 12.14 -11.40
C VAL A 191 -7.19 13.35 -10.47
N ILE A 192 -7.58 13.13 -9.21
CA ILE A 192 -7.69 14.20 -8.21
C ILE A 192 -6.32 14.83 -7.97
N GLY A 193 -5.27 14.03 -7.78
CA GLY A 193 -3.90 14.51 -7.63
C GLY A 193 -3.45 15.33 -8.84
N ALA A 194 -3.67 14.83 -10.06
CA ALA A 194 -3.31 15.57 -11.28
C ALA A 194 -4.08 16.89 -11.42
N ALA A 195 -5.38 16.90 -11.09
CA ALA A 195 -6.22 18.10 -11.14
C ALA A 195 -5.76 19.16 -10.13
N LEU A 196 -5.43 18.75 -8.90
CA LEU A 196 -4.86 19.64 -7.88
C LEU A 196 -3.50 20.21 -8.31
N GLY A 197 -2.75 19.47 -9.14
CA GLY A 197 -1.42 19.86 -9.60
C GLY A 197 -1.42 20.81 -10.80
N ALA A 198 -2.48 20.82 -11.61
CA ALA A 198 -2.53 21.51 -12.90
C ALA A 198 -2.44 23.04 -12.84
N GLY A 199 -2.59 23.65 -11.65
CA GLY A 199 -2.45 25.09 -11.43
C GLY A 199 -1.27 25.49 -10.54
N LEU A 200 -0.44 24.53 -10.10
CA LEU A 200 0.67 24.82 -9.21
C LEU A 200 1.90 25.28 -10.00
N GLY A 201 2.37 26.49 -9.71
CA GLY A 201 3.63 27.01 -10.25
C GLY A 201 4.86 26.28 -9.69
N SER A 202 5.99 26.38 -10.39
CA SER A 202 7.27 25.76 -10.02
C SER A 202 7.89 26.27 -8.72
N GLU A 203 7.29 27.29 -8.08
CA GLU A 203 7.85 27.98 -6.91
C GLU A 203 7.58 27.29 -5.57
N SER A 204 6.84 26.17 -5.51
CA SER A 204 6.54 25.49 -4.24
C SER A 204 6.71 23.96 -4.30
N VAL A 205 7.97 23.49 -4.33
CA VAL A 205 8.34 22.06 -4.37
C VAL A 205 7.61 21.22 -3.30
N VAL A 206 7.36 21.78 -2.11
CA VAL A 206 6.66 21.10 -1.02
C VAL A 206 5.17 20.87 -1.33
N VAL A 207 4.49 21.89 -1.87
CA VAL A 207 3.06 21.81 -2.24
C VAL A 207 2.90 20.86 -3.42
N VAL A 208 3.79 20.97 -4.41
CA VAL A 208 3.86 20.03 -5.53
C VAL A 208 4.06 18.61 -5.02
N SER A 209 4.92 18.39 -4.02
CA SER A 209 5.15 17.07 -3.43
C SER A 209 3.95 16.52 -2.66
N ALA A 210 3.18 17.40 -2.00
CA ALA A 210 1.93 17.00 -1.35
C ALA A 210 0.94 16.44 -2.37
N VAL A 211 0.78 17.13 -3.49
CA VAL A 211 -0.17 16.76 -4.53
C VAL A 211 0.32 15.58 -5.37
N ALA A 212 1.56 15.63 -5.87
CA ALA A 212 2.16 14.54 -6.63
C ALA A 212 2.30 13.25 -5.79
N GLY A 213 2.51 13.38 -4.48
CA GLY A 213 2.54 12.26 -3.55
C GLY A 213 1.21 11.52 -3.37
N LEU A 214 0.07 12.14 -3.73
CA LEU A 214 -1.22 11.44 -3.80
C LEU A 214 -1.31 10.52 -5.02
N VAL A 215 -0.58 10.85 -6.09
CA VAL A 215 -0.50 10.04 -7.31
C VAL A 215 0.55 8.95 -7.13
N ASP A 216 1.79 9.35 -6.83
CA ASP A 216 2.89 8.44 -6.55
C ASP A 216 3.94 9.11 -5.64
N ALA A 217 3.91 8.76 -4.36
CA ALA A 217 4.89 9.22 -3.39
C ALA A 217 6.31 8.72 -3.65
N HIS A 218 6.51 7.58 -4.32
CA HIS A 218 7.84 7.06 -4.61
C HIS A 218 8.48 7.90 -5.72
N ALA A 219 7.82 8.04 -6.87
CA ALA A 219 8.32 8.85 -7.97
C ALA A 219 8.55 10.31 -7.55
N THR A 220 7.65 10.88 -6.75
CA THR A 220 7.79 12.22 -6.18
C THR A 220 9.07 12.35 -5.35
N SER A 221 9.37 11.36 -4.53
CA SER A 221 10.51 11.41 -3.60
C SER A 221 11.84 11.16 -4.30
N ALA A 222 11.88 10.31 -5.32
CA ALA A 222 13.03 10.21 -6.22
C ALA A 222 13.28 11.52 -6.98
N SER A 223 12.21 12.16 -7.46
CA SER A 223 12.31 13.43 -8.17
C SER A 223 12.90 14.53 -7.27
N VAL A 224 12.38 14.68 -6.04
CA VAL A 224 12.92 15.60 -5.04
C VAL A 224 14.38 15.27 -4.71
N ALA A 225 14.74 13.99 -4.57
CA ALA A 225 16.13 13.58 -4.37
C ALA A 225 17.03 13.99 -5.55
N GLY A 226 16.54 13.87 -6.78
CA GLY A 226 17.24 14.33 -7.98
C GLY A 226 17.46 15.84 -8.00
N LEU A 227 16.43 16.62 -7.64
CA LEU A 227 16.51 18.08 -7.55
C LEU A 227 17.47 18.54 -6.45
N HIS A 228 17.47 17.87 -5.28
CA HIS A 228 18.41 18.15 -4.21
C HIS A 228 19.85 17.82 -4.61
N ARG A 229 20.06 16.66 -5.25
CA ARG A 229 21.38 16.27 -5.77
C ARG A 229 21.91 17.25 -6.83
N ALA A 230 21.03 17.83 -7.63
CA ALA A 230 21.36 18.85 -8.62
C ALA A 230 21.53 20.26 -8.00
N GLU A 231 21.46 20.39 -6.67
CA GLU A 231 21.55 21.65 -5.92
C GLU A 231 20.47 22.68 -6.29
N GLN A 232 19.36 22.23 -6.90
CA GLN A 232 18.23 23.07 -7.26
C GLN A 232 17.25 23.28 -6.09
N VAL A 233 17.32 22.40 -5.10
CA VAL A 233 16.47 22.44 -3.90
C VAL A 233 17.35 22.27 -2.67
N GLY A 234 17.17 23.14 -1.68
CA GLY A 234 17.89 23.07 -0.41
C GLY A 234 17.51 21.82 0.41
N ARG A 235 18.41 21.43 1.32
CA ARG A 235 18.24 20.25 2.18
C ARG A 235 16.90 20.23 2.91
N ASP A 236 16.54 21.31 3.59
CA ASP A 236 15.34 21.35 4.44
C ASP A 236 14.06 21.24 3.61
N THR A 237 14.03 21.90 2.44
CA THR A 237 12.92 21.80 1.49
C THR A 237 12.79 20.38 0.94
N ALA A 238 13.91 19.70 0.65
CA ALA A 238 13.90 18.33 0.18
C ALA A 238 13.40 17.34 1.25
N LEU A 239 13.87 17.49 2.50
CA LEU A 239 13.42 16.70 3.65
C LEU A 239 11.92 16.86 3.89
N LEU A 240 11.45 18.10 3.94
CA LEU A 240 10.03 18.42 4.14
C LEU A 240 9.18 17.84 3.01
N SER A 241 9.60 18.00 1.75
CA SER A 241 8.90 17.49 0.58
C SER A 241 8.73 15.97 0.61
N VAL A 242 9.77 15.24 1.01
CA VAL A 242 9.74 13.79 1.19
C VAL A 242 8.77 13.35 2.29
N VAL A 243 8.82 13.98 3.46
CA VAL A 243 7.92 13.63 4.59
C VAL A 243 6.47 13.98 4.26
N VAL A 244 6.25 15.06 3.52
CA VAL A 244 4.94 15.44 2.98
C VAL A 244 4.45 14.41 1.97
N ALA A 245 5.29 13.94 1.05
CA ALA A 245 4.92 12.87 0.11
C ALA A 245 4.54 11.56 0.84
N LEU A 246 5.25 11.18 1.91
CA LEU A 246 4.91 10.05 2.76
C LEU A 246 3.54 10.24 3.46
N SER A 247 3.21 11.47 3.83
CA SER A 247 1.92 11.83 4.41
C SER A 247 0.78 11.68 3.39
N SER A 248 0.99 12.11 2.15
CA SER A 248 0.04 11.89 1.05
C SER A 248 -0.20 10.40 0.75
N ASN A 249 0.86 9.59 0.80
CA ASN A 249 0.74 8.14 0.72
C ASN A 249 -0.10 7.57 1.87
N THR A 250 0.03 8.13 3.08
CA THR A 250 -0.77 7.71 4.24
C THR A 250 -2.26 8.00 4.03
N ILE A 251 -2.60 9.16 3.47
CA ILE A 251 -3.98 9.48 3.07
C ILE A 251 -4.52 8.43 2.09
N THR A 252 -3.74 8.10 1.06
CA THR A 252 -4.08 7.05 0.09
C THR A 252 -4.40 5.72 0.77
N LYS A 253 -3.56 5.30 1.73
CA LYS A 253 -3.73 4.05 2.47
C LYS A 253 -4.98 4.03 3.33
N VAL A 254 -5.30 5.14 4.02
CA VAL A 254 -6.53 5.29 4.80
C VAL A 254 -7.77 5.19 3.90
N VAL A 255 -7.75 5.89 2.76
CA VAL A 255 -8.81 5.82 1.75
C VAL A 255 -8.97 4.38 1.26
N MET A 256 -7.88 3.70 0.92
CA MET A 256 -7.91 2.30 0.47
C MET A 256 -8.43 1.33 1.52
N ALA A 257 -8.12 1.55 2.80
CA ALA A 257 -8.65 0.75 3.90
C ALA A 257 -10.18 0.85 4.01
N SER A 258 -10.72 2.05 3.81
CA SER A 258 -12.16 2.33 3.93
C SER A 258 -13.02 1.59 2.89
N PHE A 259 -12.46 1.27 1.72
CA PHE A 259 -13.17 0.52 0.67
C PHE A 259 -13.55 -0.90 1.08
N SER A 260 -12.86 -1.47 2.08
CA SER A 260 -13.24 -2.77 2.65
C SER A 260 -14.65 -2.78 3.23
N ARG A 261 -15.13 -1.63 3.72
CA ARG A 261 -16.34 -1.47 4.52
C ARG A 261 -16.33 -2.27 5.84
N ASP A 262 -15.16 -2.64 6.37
CA ASP A 262 -15.01 -3.12 7.75
C ASP A 262 -14.45 -1.99 8.62
N LEU A 263 -15.27 -1.47 9.54
CA LEU A 263 -14.90 -0.32 10.37
C LEU A 263 -13.75 -0.65 11.34
N GLY A 264 -13.73 -1.87 11.89
CA GLY A 264 -12.69 -2.28 12.83
C GLY A 264 -11.32 -2.39 12.19
N TYR A 265 -11.24 -2.95 10.97
CA TYR A 265 -10.05 -2.98 10.15
C TYR A 265 -9.62 -1.57 9.77
N THR A 266 -10.56 -0.77 9.25
CA THR A 266 -10.29 0.59 8.79
C THR A 266 -9.69 1.44 9.90
N LEU A 267 -10.30 1.46 11.10
CA LEU A 267 -9.79 2.25 12.23
C LEU A 267 -8.42 1.78 12.71
N ARG A 268 -8.23 0.46 12.90
CA ARG A 268 -6.96 -0.09 13.40
C ARG A 268 -5.81 0.12 12.42
N LEU A 269 -6.04 -0.13 11.14
CA LEU A 269 -5.04 0.09 10.11
C LEU A 269 -4.75 1.59 9.96
N SER A 270 -5.78 2.43 9.91
CA SER A 270 -5.63 3.89 9.78
C SER A 270 -4.81 4.46 10.93
N ALA A 271 -5.09 4.05 12.17
CA ALA A 271 -4.28 4.43 13.33
C ALA A 271 -2.81 4.02 13.17
N GLY A 272 -2.54 2.81 12.68
CA GLY A 272 -1.17 2.34 12.43
C GLY A 272 -0.44 3.12 11.33
N VAL A 273 -1.08 3.38 10.19
CA VAL A 273 -0.43 4.16 9.11
C VAL A 273 -0.28 5.64 9.46
N VAL A 274 -1.21 6.21 10.23
CA VAL A 274 -1.06 7.57 10.77
C VAL A 274 0.08 7.63 11.78
N ALA A 275 0.22 6.63 12.66
CA ALA A 275 1.35 6.56 13.58
C ALA A 275 2.71 6.50 12.84
N ILE A 276 2.79 5.78 11.71
CA ILE A 276 3.97 5.77 10.85
C ILE A 276 4.29 7.18 10.32
N ALA A 277 3.29 7.90 9.81
CA ALA A 277 3.48 9.27 9.32
C ALA A 277 3.90 10.23 10.43
N VAL A 278 3.24 10.17 11.60
CA VAL A 278 3.59 10.97 12.77
C VAL A 278 5.01 10.69 13.23
N ALA A 279 5.44 9.43 13.24
CA ALA A 279 6.81 9.06 13.58
C ALA A 279 7.84 9.66 12.62
N ALA A 280 7.53 9.73 11.32
CA ALA A 280 8.37 10.43 10.34
C ALA A 280 8.48 11.93 10.64
N TRP A 281 7.35 12.59 10.93
CA TRP A 281 7.32 14.00 11.30
C TRP A 281 8.07 14.29 12.60
N LEU A 282 7.92 13.43 13.61
CA LEU A 282 8.69 13.54 14.85
C LEU A 282 10.19 13.44 14.57
N GLY A 283 10.61 12.51 13.72
CA GLY A 283 12.02 12.40 13.33
C GLY A 283 12.54 13.64 12.61
N LEU A 284 11.71 14.29 11.79
CA LEU A 284 12.06 15.55 11.14
C LEU A 284 12.18 16.70 12.15
N LEU A 285 11.23 16.81 13.08
CA LEU A 285 11.24 17.85 14.12
C LEU A 285 12.43 17.70 15.08
N LEU A 286 12.78 16.46 15.45
CA LEU A 286 13.92 16.17 16.31
C LEU A 286 15.27 16.55 15.67
N GLN A 287 15.34 16.64 14.33
CA GLN A 287 16.55 17.11 13.64
C GLN A 287 16.66 18.63 13.59
N ALA A 288 15.56 19.35 13.82
CA ALA A 288 15.50 20.81 13.80
C ALA A 288 15.74 21.44 15.19
N LEU A 289 15.78 20.61 16.24
CA LEU A 289 16.09 20.97 17.63
C LEU A 289 17.59 20.82 17.90
#